data_AF-A0A932S874-F1
#
_entry.id   AF-A0A932S874-F1
#
_cell.length_a   1.000
_cell.length_b   1.000
_cell.length_c   1.000
_cell.angle_alpha   90.00
_cell.angle_beta   90.00
_cell.angle_gamma   90.00
#
_symmetry.space_group_name_H-M   'P 1'
#
loop_
_entity.id
_entity.type
_entity.pdbx_description
1 polymer ?
#
loop_
_entity_poly.entity_id
_entity_poly.type
_entity_poly.pdbx_seq_one_letter_code
_entity_poly.pdbx_strand_id
1 'polypeptide(L)'
;MSGVGTILTVDSGRALYHFVPDPRGGSICTGACAQAWPPLVTTSNPKGGPGVFAQLLETFKRADGSTQVTYNARALYRFSGDSKPGDARGQGVQAFGGQWLAVSPAGEPVQPLPSSPASGGSNLPGY
;
A
#
# COMPACT_ATOMS: atom_id res chain seq x y z
N MET A 1 -18.17 10.06 -3.42
CA MET A 1 -17.33 9.03 -2.77
C MET A 1 -16.00 9.05 -3.52
N SER A 2 -15.09 9.90 -3.10
CA SER A 2 -13.86 10.17 -3.84
C SER A 2 -12.68 9.71 -3.02
N GLY A 3 -11.79 8.93 -3.63
CA GLY A 3 -10.39 8.86 -3.23
C GLY A 3 -10.04 7.67 -2.36
N VAL A 4 -9.94 6.48 -2.96
CA VAL A 4 -8.70 5.84 -3.43
C VAL A 4 -9.15 4.95 -4.61
N GLY A 5 -8.34 4.73 -5.65
CA GLY A 5 -8.71 3.84 -6.76
C GLY A 5 -8.86 2.37 -6.31
N THR A 6 -8.78 1.42 -7.23
CA THR A 6 -8.71 -0.01 -6.85
C THR A 6 -7.44 -0.26 -6.03
N ILE A 7 -7.58 -0.84 -4.84
CA ILE A 7 -6.48 -1.16 -3.92
C ILE A 7 -6.50 -2.62 -3.49
N LEU A 8 -5.35 -3.11 -3.03
CA LEU A 8 -5.22 -4.39 -2.38
C LEU A 8 -5.87 -4.37 -1.01
N THR A 9 -6.56 -5.45 -0.70
CA THR A 9 -7.13 -5.71 0.62
C THR A 9 -6.78 -7.12 1.07
N VAL A 10 -6.80 -7.34 2.38
CA VAL A 10 -6.91 -8.70 2.91
C VAL A 10 -8.31 -9.28 2.65
N ASP A 11 -8.52 -10.56 2.93
CA ASP A 11 -9.80 -11.28 2.80
C ASP A 11 -10.94 -10.62 3.59
N SER A 12 -10.63 -10.03 4.74
CA SER A 12 -11.58 -9.23 5.54
C SER A 12 -11.89 -7.85 4.94
N GLY A 13 -11.39 -7.51 3.74
CA GLY A 13 -11.68 -6.26 3.04
C GLY A 13 -11.01 -5.01 3.62
N ARG A 14 -10.04 -5.18 4.53
CA ARG A 14 -9.21 -4.07 5.05
C ARG A 14 -8.09 -3.73 4.07
N ALA A 15 -7.87 -2.44 3.84
CA ALA A 15 -6.86 -1.93 2.94
C ALA A 15 -5.43 -2.33 3.35
N LEU A 16 -4.59 -2.53 2.34
CA LEU A 16 -3.16 -2.78 2.49
C LEU A 16 -2.34 -1.58 2.02
N TYR A 17 -1.30 -1.29 2.80
CA TYR A 17 -0.42 -0.14 2.61
C TYR A 17 1.03 -0.59 2.54
N HIS A 18 1.88 0.26 1.98
CA HIS A 18 3.32 0.18 2.14
C HIS A 18 3.86 1.48 2.74
N PHE A 19 4.98 1.37 3.45
CA PHE A 19 5.73 2.51 3.95
C PHE A 19 6.73 2.96 2.88
N VAL A 20 6.71 4.22 2.48
CA VAL A 20 7.59 4.72 1.40
C VAL A 20 9.08 4.58 1.74
N PRO A 21 9.55 4.85 2.99
CA PRO A 21 10.95 4.68 3.36
C PRO A 21 11.43 3.24 3.52
N ASP A 22 10.54 2.23 3.45
CA ASP A 22 10.98 0.84 3.59
C ASP A 22 11.88 0.43 2.40
N PRO A 23 12.95 -0.35 2.65
CA PRO A 23 13.76 -0.93 1.60
C PRO A 23 12.94 -1.99 0.84
N ARG A 24 13.37 -2.30 -0.39
CA ARG A 24 12.78 -3.41 -1.15
C ARG A 24 13.04 -4.73 -0.42
N GLY A 25 12.01 -5.56 -0.29
CA GLY A 25 12.07 -6.86 0.37
C GLY A 25 12.34 -6.78 1.88
N GLY A 26 12.11 -5.62 2.50
CA GLY A 26 12.40 -5.42 3.92
C GLY A 26 11.52 -4.36 4.57
N SER A 27 11.77 -4.12 5.85
CA SER A 27 11.02 -3.16 6.66
C SER A 27 11.92 -2.54 7.72
N ILE A 28 11.84 -1.22 7.86
CA ILE A 28 12.39 -0.49 9.01
C ILE A 28 11.33 -0.20 10.08
N CYS A 29 10.04 -0.36 9.74
CA CYS A 29 8.92 -0.13 10.64
C CYS A 29 8.86 -1.18 11.75
N THR A 30 9.28 -0.81 12.97
CA THR A 30 9.32 -1.66 14.16
C THR A 30 8.76 -0.91 15.39
N GLY A 31 8.56 -1.62 16.51
CA GLY A 31 8.07 -1.00 17.75
C GLY A 31 6.73 -0.26 17.57
N ALA A 32 6.67 1.01 17.99
CA ALA A 32 5.47 1.84 17.86
C ALA A 32 4.98 1.99 16.41
N CYS A 33 5.88 1.98 15.43
CA CYS A 33 5.51 1.98 14.02
C CYS A 33 4.68 0.74 13.67
N ALA A 34 5.15 -0.44 14.08
CA ALA A 34 4.47 -1.71 13.83
C ALA A 34 3.18 -1.89 14.66
N GLN A 35 2.98 -1.11 15.73
CA GLN A 35 1.71 -1.07 16.46
C GLN A 35 0.67 -0.23 15.72
N ALA A 36 1.06 0.96 15.24
CA ALA A 36 0.18 1.82 14.46
C ALA A 36 -0.11 1.26 13.05
N TRP A 37 0.88 0.57 12.48
CA TRP A 37 0.86 -0.07 11.17
C TRP A 37 1.22 -1.55 11.29
N PRO A 38 0.29 -2.41 11.74
CA PRO A 38 0.56 -3.84 11.89
C PRO A 38 1.04 -4.50 10.60
N PRO A 39 2.22 -5.17 10.61
CA PRO A 39 2.69 -5.97 9.49
C PRO A 39 1.67 -7.02 9.05
N LEU A 40 1.55 -7.25 7.75
CA LEU A 40 0.82 -8.39 7.22
C LEU A 40 1.70 -9.64 7.32
N VAL A 41 1.58 -10.37 8.42
CA VAL A 41 2.34 -11.60 8.67
C VAL A 41 1.64 -12.83 8.11
N THR A 42 2.42 -13.86 7.75
CA THR A 42 1.91 -15.16 7.31
C THR A 42 2.77 -16.30 7.87
N THR A 43 2.15 -17.46 8.07
CA THR A 43 2.83 -18.72 8.41
C THR A 43 2.91 -19.68 7.22
N SER A 44 2.29 -19.32 6.10
CA SER A 44 2.23 -20.13 4.87
C SER A 44 2.43 -19.26 3.63
N ASN A 45 2.56 -19.89 2.46
CA ASN A 45 2.71 -19.14 1.21
C ASN A 45 1.47 -18.26 0.96
N PRO A 46 1.63 -16.93 0.83
CA PRO A 46 0.52 -16.03 0.61
C PRO A 46 -0.14 -16.34 -0.74
N LYS A 47 -1.47 -16.24 -0.78
CA LYS A 47 -2.26 -16.45 -2.00
C LYS A 47 -3.00 -15.17 -2.35
N GLY A 48 -2.92 -14.77 -3.62
CA GLY A 48 -3.67 -13.65 -4.15
C GLY A 48 -5.11 -14.05 -4.48
N GLY A 49 -6.06 -13.15 -4.22
CA GLY A 49 -7.42 -13.23 -4.75
C GLY A 49 -7.51 -12.68 -6.18
N PRO A 50 -8.73 -12.56 -6.73
CA PRO A 50 -8.95 -11.95 -8.04
C PRO A 50 -8.26 -10.58 -8.17
N GLY A 51 -7.56 -10.37 -9.30
CA GLY A 51 -6.84 -9.11 -9.58
C GLY A 51 -5.46 -8.98 -8.90
N VAL A 52 -5.08 -9.92 -8.02
CA VAL A 52 -3.74 -9.95 -7.41
C VAL A 52 -2.81 -10.80 -8.27
N PHE A 53 -1.68 -10.25 -8.68
CA PHE A 53 -0.67 -10.98 -9.43
C PHE A 53 0.18 -11.83 -8.47
N ALA A 54 0.02 -13.15 -8.53
CA ALA A 54 0.72 -14.08 -7.64
C ALA A 54 2.25 -13.96 -7.72
N GLN A 55 2.80 -13.57 -8.89
CA GLN A 55 4.24 -13.38 -9.10
C GLN A 55 4.81 -12.19 -8.32
N LEU A 56 3.96 -11.23 -7.92
CA LEU A 56 4.38 -10.08 -7.12
C LEU A 56 4.32 -10.38 -5.62
N LEU A 57 3.66 -11.47 -5.21
CA LEU A 57 3.58 -11.89 -3.82
C LEU A 57 4.85 -12.64 -3.42
N GLU A 58 5.56 -12.06 -2.46
CA GLU A 58 6.74 -12.66 -1.85
C GLU A 58 6.63 -12.56 -0.33
N THR A 59 7.66 -13.04 0.37
CA THR A 59 7.76 -12.86 1.81
C THR A 59 9.21 -12.60 2.21
N PHE A 60 9.41 -11.95 3.35
CA PHE A 60 10.72 -11.85 3.99
C PHE A 60 10.61 -12.08 5.49
N LYS A 61 11.73 -12.48 6.11
CA LYS A 61 11.82 -12.67 7.55
C LYS A 61 12.17 -11.34 8.23
N ARG A 62 11.36 -10.93 9.19
CA ARG A 62 11.59 -9.75 10.02
C ARG A 62 12.58 -10.05 11.14
N ALA A 63 13.15 -8.99 11.71
CA ALA A 63 14.06 -9.09 12.85
C ALA A 63 13.40 -9.70 14.10
N ASP A 64 12.08 -9.54 14.25
CA ASP A 64 11.28 -10.15 15.34
C ASP A 64 10.99 -11.65 15.12
N GLY A 65 11.48 -12.24 14.02
CA GLY A 65 11.31 -13.65 13.68
C GLY A 65 10.04 -13.97 12.89
N SER A 66 9.09 -13.05 12.77
CA SER A 66 7.89 -13.24 11.95
C SER A 66 8.19 -13.15 10.45
N THR A 67 7.36 -13.79 9.65
CA THR A 67 7.43 -13.70 8.18
C THR A 67 6.36 -12.73 7.69
N GLN A 68 6.77 -11.67 7.01
CA GLN A 68 5.87 -10.66 6.47
C GLN A 68 5.73 -10.81 4.95
N VAL A 69 4.52 -10.55 4.47
CA VAL A 69 4.18 -10.56 3.05
C VAL A 69 4.67 -9.27 2.39
N THR A 70 5.25 -9.41 1.22
CA THR A 70 5.56 -8.30 0.31
C THR A 70 4.70 -8.41 -0.95
N TYR A 71 4.45 -7.27 -1.58
CA TYR A 71 3.88 -7.20 -2.92
C TYR A 71 4.73 -6.27 -3.78
N ASN A 72 5.19 -6.75 -4.93
CA ASN A 72 6.14 -6.03 -5.79
C ASN A 72 7.40 -5.60 -5.01
N ALA A 73 7.91 -6.51 -4.16
CA ALA A 73 9.00 -6.28 -3.21
C ALA A 73 8.79 -5.13 -2.22
N ARG A 74 7.55 -4.70 -1.94
CA ARG A 74 7.22 -3.73 -0.87
C ARG A 74 6.55 -4.43 0.30
N ALA A 75 6.98 -4.15 1.52
CA ALA A 75 6.38 -4.73 2.72
C ALA A 75 4.93 -4.25 2.89
N LEU A 76 4.01 -5.20 3.15
CA LEU A 76 2.59 -4.93 3.29
C LEU A 76 2.18 -4.76 4.75
N TYR A 77 1.36 -3.74 5.00
CA TYR A 77 0.85 -3.40 6.33
C TYR A 77 -0.64 -3.15 6.29
N ARG A 78 -1.26 -3.27 7.47
CA ARG A 78 -2.61 -2.79 7.75
C ARG A 78 -2.49 -1.51 8.56
N PHE A 79 -3.53 -0.68 8.54
CA PHE A 79 -3.57 0.53 9.37
C PHE A 79 -4.48 0.32 10.59
N SER A 80 -4.00 0.61 11.79
CA SER A 80 -4.80 0.51 13.03
C SER A 80 -6.01 1.45 13.06
N GLY A 81 -5.96 2.57 12.33
CA GLY A 81 -7.08 3.52 12.20
C GLY A 81 -8.17 3.09 11.20
N ASP A 82 -7.97 2.00 10.46
CA ASP A 82 -9.01 1.38 9.63
C ASP A 82 -9.84 0.41 10.47
N SER A 83 -11.13 0.72 10.63
CA SER A 83 -12.03 0.02 11.56
C SER A 83 -13.00 -0.93 10.87
N LYS A 84 -13.30 -0.73 9.58
CA LYS A 84 -14.21 -1.58 8.81
C LYS A 84 -13.71 -1.86 7.38
N PRO A 85 -14.24 -2.90 6.71
CA PRO A 85 -13.95 -3.16 5.31
C PRO A 85 -14.25 -1.93 4.44
N GLY A 86 -13.38 -1.67 3.45
CA GLY A 86 -13.47 -0.49 2.59
C GLY A 86 -12.95 0.81 3.20
N ASP A 87 -12.52 0.81 4.47
CA ASP A 87 -11.74 1.94 4.99
C ASP A 87 -10.35 1.94 4.33
N ALA A 88 -9.92 3.14 3.92
CA ALA A 88 -8.60 3.40 3.36
C ALA A 88 -7.98 4.67 4.00
N ARG A 89 -8.18 4.87 5.32
CA ARG A 89 -7.80 6.13 6.01
C ARG A 89 -6.30 6.31 6.16
N GLY A 90 -5.53 5.23 5.97
CA GLY A 90 -4.07 5.27 5.97
C GLY A 90 -3.48 5.91 4.71
N GLN A 91 -4.28 6.14 3.67
CA GLN A 91 -3.79 6.66 2.40
C GLN A 91 -3.21 8.06 2.58
N GLY A 92 -1.95 8.23 2.22
CA GLY A 92 -1.25 9.51 2.24
C GLY A 92 -0.83 9.97 3.64
N VAL A 93 -1.06 9.18 4.70
CA VAL A 93 -0.67 9.54 6.06
C VAL A 93 0.85 9.73 6.14
N GLN A 94 1.29 10.83 6.74
CA GLN A 94 2.70 11.06 7.10
C GLN A 94 2.89 10.77 8.58
N ALA A 95 3.67 9.72 8.87
CA ALA A 95 3.95 9.26 10.22
C ALA A 95 5.28 8.48 10.24
N PHE A 96 5.95 8.46 11.39
CA PHE A 96 7.21 7.72 11.59
C PHE A 96 8.33 8.11 10.62
N GLY A 97 8.33 9.36 10.14
CA GLY A 97 9.35 9.88 9.23
C GLY A 97 9.11 9.59 7.75
N GLY A 98 7.92 9.10 7.36
CA GLY A 98 7.60 8.87 5.95
C GLY A 98 6.12 8.83 5.64
N GLN A 99 5.81 8.65 4.36
CA GLN A 99 4.45 8.53 3.87
C GLN A 99 4.00 7.07 3.78
N TRP A 100 2.73 6.85 4.02
CA TRP A 100 2.02 5.59 3.87
C TRP A 100 1.08 5.66 2.68
N LEU A 101 1.17 4.67 1.78
CA LEU A 101 0.38 4.64 0.55
C LEU A 101 -0.30 3.29 0.41
N ALA A 102 -1.58 3.32 0.05
CA ALA A 102 -2.35 2.15 -0.31
C ALA A 102 -1.77 1.54 -1.59
N VAL A 103 -1.75 0.21 -1.64
CA VAL A 103 -1.13 -0.54 -2.74
C VAL A 103 -2.20 -0.83 -3.78
N SER A 104 -1.94 -0.51 -5.05
CA SER A 104 -2.82 -0.91 -6.15
C SER A 104 -2.63 -2.40 -6.51
N PRO A 105 -3.57 -3.04 -7.23
CA PRO A 105 -3.37 -4.38 -7.77
C PRO A 105 -2.12 -4.51 -8.66
N ALA A 106 -1.70 -3.44 -9.32
CA ALA A 106 -0.46 -3.40 -10.10
C ALA A 106 0.82 -3.41 -9.23
N GLY A 107 0.68 -3.25 -7.91
CA GLY A 107 1.80 -3.20 -6.96
C GLY A 107 2.51 -1.85 -6.93
N GLU A 108 1.92 -0.86 -7.61
CA GLU A 108 2.32 0.53 -7.57
C GLU A 108 1.57 1.27 -6.45
N PRO A 109 2.20 2.26 -5.81
CA PRO A 109 1.49 3.17 -4.91
C PRO A 109 0.33 3.80 -5.65
N VAL A 110 -0.86 3.80 -5.03
CA VAL A 110 -1.93 4.66 -5.53
C VAL A 110 -1.52 6.11 -5.25
N GLN A 111 -1.01 6.80 -6.27
CA GLN A 111 -1.04 8.24 -6.26
C GLN A 111 -2.52 8.66 -6.15
N PRO A 112 -2.87 9.67 -5.33
CA PRO A 112 -4.14 10.34 -5.56
C PRO A 112 -4.17 10.69 -7.04
N LEU A 113 -5.21 10.26 -7.76
CA LEU A 113 -5.36 10.55 -9.18
C LEU A 113 -4.96 12.02 -9.38
N PRO A 114 -4.04 12.36 -10.32
CA PRO A 114 -3.99 13.74 -10.75
C PRO A 114 -5.42 14.06 -11.19
N SER A 115 -6.04 15.06 -10.57
CA SER A 115 -7.21 15.70 -11.16
C SER A 115 -6.82 15.97 -12.60
N SER A 116 -7.43 15.25 -13.54
CA SER A 116 -7.08 15.34 -14.95
C SER A 116 -7.01 16.82 -15.32
N PRO A 117 -5.92 17.36 -15.87
CA PRO A 117 -6.10 18.50 -16.74
C PRO A 117 -6.91 17.96 -17.91
N ALA A 118 -8.16 18.41 -18.02
CA ALA A 118 -9.00 18.14 -19.15
C ALA A 118 -8.18 18.36 -20.44
N SER A 119 -8.19 17.37 -21.33
CA SER A 119 -7.75 17.58 -22.71
C SER A 119 -8.63 18.67 -23.32
N GLY A 120 -8.02 19.74 -23.85
CA GLY A 120 -8.72 20.65 -24.75
C GLY A 120 -8.17 22.07 -24.79
N GLY A 121 -7.48 22.40 -25.88
CA GLY A 121 -7.36 23.79 -26.34
C GLY A 121 -5.94 24.31 -26.48
N SER A 122 -5.27 23.91 -27.56
CA SER A 122 -4.17 24.66 -28.17
C SER A 122 -4.54 26.14 -28.33
N ASN A 123 -3.76 27.05 -27.75
CA ASN A 123 -3.70 28.44 -28.20
C ASN A 123 -2.25 28.89 -28.21
N LEU A 124 -1.65 28.85 -29.40
CA LEU A 124 -0.48 29.63 -29.76
C LEU A 124 -0.97 31.04 -30.15
N PRO A 125 -0.44 32.13 -29.60
CA PRO A 125 -0.45 33.39 -30.32
C PRO A 125 0.79 33.45 -31.19
N GLY A 126 0.57 33.44 -32.51
CA GLY A 126 1.48 34.11 -33.42
C GLY A 126 1.35 35.63 -33.24
N TYR A 127 2.50 36.29 -33.16
CA TYR A 127 2.91 37.57 -33.77
C TYR A 127 4.11 38.11 -32.96
#